data_AF-A0A813KYI9-F1
#
_entry.id   AF-A0A813KYI9-F1
#
_cell.length_a   1.000
_cell.length_b   1.000
_cell.length_c   1.000
_cell.angle_alpha   90.00
_cell.angle_beta   90.00
_cell.angle_gamma   90.00
#
_symmetry.space_group_name_H-M   'P 1'
#
loop_
_entity.id
_entity.type
_entity.pdbx_description
1 polymer ?
#
loop_
_entity_poly.entity_id
_entity_poly.type
_entity_poly.pdbx_seq_one_letter_code
_entity_poly.pdbx_strand_id
1 'polypeptide(L)'
;ADEEAWKSHLASQGFVVIAAAATKQELQHAWMLLWDFIEASDQSGRTRRSDVNSWQDSNLKDVGWPAGKEDGLLHDRGIGQAELLWYTRGLKSVRDVFGAIWQTKQLVTSFDGAGVFRPFGRNDSWRTTKKTWHHVDQAHTKTGLHCIQGQLTLTDVSAHTGGLVVVPGSHKFHNEV
;
A
#
# COMPACT_ATOMS: atom_id res chain seq x y z
N ALA A 1 14.61 -14.85 9.12
CA ALA A 1 15.24 -14.77 7.79
C ALA A 1 16.69 -14.36 7.98
N ASP A 2 17.60 -14.82 7.13
CA ASP A 2 18.98 -14.32 7.12
C ASP A 2 18.95 -12.85 6.68
N GLU A 3 19.31 -11.95 7.60
CA GLU A 3 19.21 -10.50 7.39
C GLU A 3 20.07 -10.06 6.20
N GLU A 4 21.28 -10.62 6.11
CA GLU A 4 22.24 -10.25 5.08
C GLU A 4 21.80 -10.74 3.70
N ALA A 5 21.16 -11.92 3.63
CA ALA A 5 20.62 -12.44 2.38
C ALA A 5 19.56 -11.52 1.77
N TRP A 6 18.58 -11.06 2.56
CA TRP A 6 17.50 -10.23 2.02
C TRP A 6 17.96 -8.79 1.74
N LYS A 7 18.91 -8.24 2.51
CA LYS A 7 19.54 -6.94 2.21
C LYS A 7 20.36 -7.00 0.93
N SER A 8 21.12 -8.08 0.72
CA SER A 8 21.85 -8.31 -0.53
C SER A 8 20.92 -8.45 -1.73
N HIS A 9 19.78 -9.13 -1.56
CA HIS A 9 18.75 -9.20 -2.60
C HIS A 9 18.17 -7.80 -2.91
N LEU A 10 17.79 -7.03 -1.89
CA LEU A 10 17.30 -5.66 -2.04
C LEU A 10 18.31 -4.77 -2.79
N ALA A 11 19.58 -4.82 -2.40
CA ALA A 11 20.63 -4.02 -3.04
C ALA A 11 20.83 -4.42 -4.53
N SER A 12 20.80 -5.73 -4.82
CA SER A 12 21.07 -6.24 -6.17
C SER A 12 19.88 -6.13 -7.12
N GLN A 13 18.65 -6.32 -6.63
CA GLN A 13 17.41 -6.39 -7.43
C GLN A 13 16.52 -5.16 -7.29
N GLY A 14 16.74 -4.28 -6.32
CA GLY A 14 15.94 -3.08 -6.11
C GLY A 14 14.61 -3.31 -5.41
N PHE A 15 14.31 -4.55 -5.04
CA PHE A 15 13.14 -4.92 -4.25
C PHE A 15 13.44 -6.13 -3.37
N VAL A 16 12.59 -6.38 -2.38
CA VAL A 16 12.62 -7.60 -1.57
C VAL A 16 11.23 -7.90 -1.03
N VAL A 17 10.89 -9.18 -0.87
CA VAL A 17 9.63 -9.62 -0.24
C VAL A 17 9.93 -10.19 1.13
N ILE A 18 9.35 -9.58 2.17
CA ILE A 18 9.43 -10.07 3.53
C ILE A 18 8.17 -10.86 3.85
N ALA A 19 8.28 -12.18 3.82
CA ALA A 19 7.18 -13.07 4.19
C ALA A 19 6.88 -12.97 5.69
N ALA A 20 5.60 -13.13 6.05
CA ALA A 20 5.12 -13.09 7.43
C ALA A 20 5.53 -11.81 8.19
N ALA A 21 5.53 -10.66 7.50
CA ALA A 21 5.76 -9.35 8.10
C ALA A 21 4.67 -8.92 9.10
N ALA A 22 3.56 -9.65 9.19
CA ALA A 22 2.54 -9.49 10.23
C ALA A 22 1.88 -10.86 10.50
N THR A 23 1.43 -11.05 11.74
CA THR A 23 0.64 -12.20 12.17
C THR A 23 -0.79 -12.11 11.64
N LYS A 24 -1.52 -13.24 11.65
CA LYS A 24 -2.93 -13.25 11.25
C LYS A 24 -3.79 -12.30 12.09
N GLN A 25 -3.49 -12.20 13.38
CA GLN A 25 -4.19 -11.31 14.31
C GLN A 25 -3.91 -9.84 13.99
N GLU A 26 -2.66 -9.48 13.71
CA GLU A 26 -2.29 -8.11 13.30
C GLU A 26 -2.94 -7.73 11.96
N LEU A 27 -2.95 -8.65 10.99
CA LEU A 27 -3.62 -8.44 9.70
C LEU A 27 -5.14 -8.29 9.86
N GLN A 28 -5.77 -9.11 10.72
CA GLN A 28 -7.20 -8.99 11.00
C GLN A 28 -7.53 -7.65 11.67
N HIS A 29 -6.69 -7.18 12.60
CA HIS A 29 -6.89 -5.88 13.23
C HIS A 29 -6.71 -4.73 12.24
N ALA A 30 -5.66 -4.75 11.42
CA ALA A 30 -5.47 -3.77 10.35
C ALA A 30 -6.65 -3.78 9.37
N TRP A 31 -7.19 -4.95 9.02
CA TRP A 31 -8.38 -5.05 8.17
C TRP A 31 -9.62 -4.37 8.80
N MET A 32 -9.81 -4.52 10.10
CA MET A 32 -10.89 -3.82 10.82
C MET A 32 -10.68 -2.29 10.78
N LEU A 33 -9.47 -1.82 11.09
CA LEU A 33 -9.13 -0.39 11.06
C LEU A 33 -9.31 0.23 9.67
N LEU A 34 -8.98 -0.53 8.60
CA LEU A 34 -9.24 -0.09 7.23
C LEU A 34 -10.72 0.12 6.98
N TRP A 35 -11.57 -0.83 7.37
CA TRP A 35 -13.01 -0.68 7.19
C TRP A 35 -13.61 0.39 8.11
N ASP A 36 -13.12 0.54 9.34
CA ASP A 36 -13.53 1.61 10.24
C ASP A 36 -13.28 2.97 9.59
N PHE A 37 -12.10 3.15 8.97
CA PHE A 37 -11.78 4.35 8.20
C PHE A 37 -12.71 4.51 6.98
N ILE A 38 -12.89 3.47 6.16
CA ILE A 38 -13.71 3.55 4.93
C ILE A 38 -15.14 3.99 5.29
N GLU A 39 -15.76 3.37 6.30
CA GLU A 39 -17.13 3.69 6.71
C GLU A 39 -17.23 5.08 7.36
N ALA A 40 -16.27 5.47 8.20
CA ALA A 40 -16.26 6.77 8.85
C ALA A 40 -15.95 7.93 7.89
N SER A 41 -15.20 7.68 6.82
CA SER A 41 -14.80 8.69 5.83
C SER A 41 -15.89 9.00 4.79
N ASP A 42 -16.97 8.23 4.74
CA ASP A 42 -18.14 8.50 3.90
C ASP A 42 -19.15 9.36 4.66
N GLN A 43 -19.23 10.65 4.34
CA GLN A 43 -20.14 11.60 4.98
C GLN A 43 -21.62 11.27 4.80
N SER A 44 -21.98 10.45 3.79
CA SER A 44 -23.35 9.97 3.65
C SER A 44 -23.68 8.80 4.56
N GLY A 45 -22.64 8.14 5.11
CA GLY A 45 -22.76 6.94 5.92
C GLY A 45 -23.45 5.79 5.20
N ARG A 46 -23.35 5.71 3.86
CA ARG A 46 -23.99 4.65 3.07
C ARG A 46 -23.06 3.48 2.83
N THR A 47 -21.76 3.72 2.71
CA THR A 47 -20.74 2.68 2.52
C THR A 47 -20.67 1.81 3.77
N ARG A 48 -20.87 0.51 3.61
CA ARG A 48 -20.93 -0.49 4.68
C ARG A 48 -20.13 -1.73 4.31
N ARG A 49 -19.23 -2.16 5.19
CA ARG A 49 -18.44 -3.39 5.03
C ARG A 49 -19.32 -4.64 4.90
N SER A 50 -20.49 -4.61 5.53
CA SER A 50 -21.48 -5.70 5.54
C SER A 50 -22.35 -5.76 4.28
N ASP A 51 -22.36 -4.71 3.45
CA ASP A 51 -23.16 -4.66 2.23
C ASP A 51 -22.31 -4.23 1.03
N VAL A 52 -21.88 -5.20 0.24
CA VAL A 52 -21.11 -4.98 -0.99
C VAL A 52 -21.84 -4.09 -2.01
N ASN A 53 -23.17 -4.06 -2.01
CA ASN A 53 -23.93 -3.23 -2.94
C ASN A 53 -23.85 -1.75 -2.56
N SER A 54 -23.44 -1.43 -1.34
CA SER A 54 -23.22 -0.06 -0.88
C SER A 54 -21.91 0.57 -1.36
N TRP A 55 -20.98 -0.21 -1.95
CA TRP A 55 -19.63 0.23 -2.36
C TRP A 55 -19.64 1.01 -3.68
N GLN A 56 -20.53 2.01 -3.77
CA GLN A 56 -20.79 2.79 -4.98
C GLN A 56 -19.93 4.04 -5.04
N ASP A 57 -19.58 4.45 -6.25
CA ASP A 57 -18.95 5.75 -6.50
C ASP A 57 -19.95 6.89 -6.24
N SER A 58 -19.43 8.08 -6.00
CA SER A 58 -20.22 9.32 -5.89
C SER A 58 -19.42 10.50 -6.41
N ASN A 59 -20.11 11.46 -7.03
CA ASN A 59 -19.51 12.73 -7.47
C ASN A 59 -19.52 13.80 -6.35
N LEU A 60 -20.11 13.50 -5.20
CA LEU A 60 -20.10 14.38 -4.03
C LEU A 60 -18.80 14.18 -3.24
N LYS A 61 -18.23 15.29 -2.74
CA LYS A 61 -17.02 15.29 -1.91
C LYS A 61 -17.20 14.41 -0.68
N ASP A 62 -16.22 13.55 -0.40
CA ASP A 62 -16.16 12.65 0.76
C ASP A 62 -17.39 11.75 0.91
N VAL A 63 -18.03 11.34 -0.19
CA VAL A 63 -19.20 10.45 -0.19
C VAL A 63 -18.89 9.20 -1.03
N GLY A 64 -19.42 8.05 -0.60
CA GLY A 64 -19.26 6.78 -1.31
C GLY A 64 -17.84 6.20 -1.23
N TRP A 65 -17.53 5.28 -2.13
CA TRP A 65 -16.25 4.55 -2.16
C TRP A 65 -15.06 5.51 -2.20
N PRO A 66 -14.06 5.36 -1.30
CA PRO A 66 -13.04 6.38 -1.12
C PRO A 66 -11.82 6.21 -2.03
N ALA A 67 -11.55 5.01 -2.56
CA ALA A 67 -10.37 4.80 -3.40
C ALA A 67 -10.61 5.24 -4.85
N GLY A 68 -9.56 5.78 -5.47
CA GLY A 68 -9.58 6.28 -6.85
C GLY A 68 -9.98 5.22 -7.87
N LYS A 69 -10.86 5.57 -8.80
CA LYS A 69 -11.30 4.68 -9.88
C LYS A 69 -10.18 4.34 -10.86
N GLU A 70 -9.16 5.19 -10.96
CA GLU A 70 -8.07 5.00 -11.92
C GLU A 70 -7.02 3.99 -11.43
N ASP A 71 -6.76 3.96 -10.13
CA ASP A 71 -5.60 3.31 -9.49
C ASP A 71 -5.98 2.31 -8.39
N GLY A 72 -7.13 2.49 -7.75
CA GLY A 72 -7.42 1.91 -6.44
C GLY A 72 -6.65 2.56 -5.29
N LEU A 73 -6.03 3.73 -5.49
CA LEU A 73 -5.28 4.43 -4.45
C LEU A 73 -6.22 5.28 -3.61
N LEU A 74 -6.05 5.19 -2.30
CA LEU A 74 -6.70 5.98 -1.29
C LEU A 74 -5.66 6.90 -0.66
N HIS A 75 -5.68 8.18 -1.01
CA HIS A 75 -4.71 9.19 -0.58
C HIS A 75 -5.39 10.46 -0.02
N ASP A 76 -6.72 10.47 0.07
CA ASP A 76 -7.53 11.58 0.55
C ASP A 76 -8.26 11.23 1.86
N ARG A 77 -9.22 12.07 2.27
CA ARG A 77 -10.08 11.87 3.46
C ARG A 77 -9.31 11.64 4.78
N GLY A 78 -8.04 12.06 4.84
CA GLY A 78 -7.18 11.92 6.01
C GLY A 78 -6.56 10.54 6.20
N ILE A 79 -6.63 9.63 5.21
CA ILE A 79 -6.08 8.26 5.31
C ILE A 79 -4.62 8.24 5.78
N GLY A 80 -3.81 9.21 5.35
CA GLY A 80 -2.40 9.31 5.74
C GLY A 80 -2.13 9.35 7.24
N GLN A 81 -3.11 9.82 8.00
CA GLN A 81 -3.13 9.95 9.45
C GLN A 81 -4.09 8.97 10.13
N ALA A 82 -4.71 8.07 9.38
CA ALA A 82 -5.65 7.10 9.95
C ALA A 82 -4.95 6.13 10.89
N GLU A 83 -5.69 5.66 11.90
CA GLU A 83 -5.23 4.67 12.87
C GLU A 83 -4.65 3.42 12.19
N LEU A 84 -5.26 2.99 11.07
CA LEU A 84 -4.75 1.92 10.21
C LEU A 84 -3.25 2.09 9.91
N LEU A 85 -2.86 3.24 9.34
CA LEU A 85 -1.51 3.42 8.85
C LEU A 85 -0.51 3.62 10.00
N TRP A 86 -0.94 4.24 11.09
CA TRP A 86 -0.13 4.33 12.30
C TRP A 86 0.11 2.96 12.92
N TYR A 87 -0.92 2.13 12.99
CA TYR A 87 -0.83 0.76 13.48
C TYR A 87 0.12 -0.09 12.64
N THR A 88 -0.05 -0.12 11.30
CA THR A 88 0.78 -0.95 10.42
C THR A 88 2.24 -0.50 10.39
N ARG A 89 2.50 0.82 10.42
CA ARG A 89 3.87 1.38 10.54
C ARG A 89 4.50 1.08 11.90
N GLY A 90 3.67 0.93 12.94
CA GLY A 90 4.07 0.62 14.31
C GLY A 90 4.43 -0.83 14.57
N LEU A 91 4.04 -1.76 13.68
CA LEU A 91 4.31 -3.19 13.83
C LEU A 91 5.81 -3.46 14.01
N LYS A 92 6.15 -4.29 14.99
CA LYS A 92 7.55 -4.53 15.36
C LYS A 92 8.38 -5.05 14.18
N SER A 93 7.86 -6.04 13.47
CA SER A 93 8.47 -6.62 12.26
C SER A 93 8.73 -5.59 11.17
N VAL A 94 7.77 -4.69 10.89
CA VAL A 94 7.91 -3.61 9.91
C VAL A 94 9.03 -2.66 10.34
N ARG A 95 9.01 -2.23 11.60
CA ARG A 95 10.05 -1.36 12.16
C ARG A 95 11.44 -2.00 12.15
N ASP A 96 11.52 -3.29 12.43
CA ASP A 96 12.78 -4.03 12.42
C ASP A 96 13.36 -4.10 11.00
N VAL A 97 12.53 -4.35 9.98
CA VAL A 97 12.96 -4.36 8.56
C VAL A 97 13.53 -3.01 8.16
N PHE A 98 12.79 -1.92 8.37
CA PHE A 98 13.29 -0.59 8.04
C PHE A 98 14.48 -0.19 8.90
N GLY A 99 14.55 -0.64 10.15
CA GLY A 99 15.68 -0.36 11.02
C GLY A 99 16.96 -1.05 10.58
N ALA A 100 16.84 -2.24 9.99
CA ALA A 100 17.96 -2.95 9.37
C ALA A 100 18.41 -2.28 8.06
N ILE A 101 17.48 -1.78 7.23
CA ILE A 101 17.80 -1.05 6.00
C ILE A 101 18.61 0.22 6.33
N TRP A 102 18.12 1.02 7.28
CA TRP A 102 18.70 2.32 7.61
C TRP A 102 19.75 2.27 8.74
N GLN A 103 20.03 1.08 9.27
CA GLN A 103 20.99 0.84 10.35
C GLN A 103 20.71 1.69 11.61
N THR A 104 19.43 1.96 11.89
CA THR A 104 19.00 2.77 13.04
C THR A 104 17.59 2.38 13.49
N LYS A 105 17.33 2.45 14.79
CA LYS A 105 15.98 2.29 15.36
C LYS A 105 15.24 3.62 15.49
N GLN A 106 15.94 4.74 15.31
CA GLN A 106 15.40 6.10 15.38
C GLN A 106 14.82 6.49 14.01
N LEU A 107 13.71 5.86 13.65
CA LEU A 107 13.05 6.06 12.36
C LEU A 107 11.89 7.03 12.48
N VAL A 108 11.72 7.87 11.45
CA VAL A 108 10.49 8.61 11.19
C VAL A 108 9.89 8.04 9.91
N THR A 109 8.59 7.77 9.93
CA THR A 109 7.87 7.22 8.76
C THR A 109 7.19 8.35 8.01
N SER A 110 7.21 8.31 6.67
CA SER A 110 6.41 9.22 5.85
C SER A 110 4.91 8.99 6.06
N PHE A 111 4.13 10.05 5.84
CA PHE A 111 2.70 9.93 5.62
C PHE A 111 2.49 9.48 4.17
N ASP A 112 1.62 8.49 3.99
CA ASP A 112 1.36 7.83 2.71
C ASP A 112 -0.10 7.35 2.68
N GLY A 113 -0.58 6.82 1.56
CA GLY A 113 -1.93 6.30 1.39
C GLY A 113 -2.08 4.80 1.66
N ALA A 114 -3.19 4.26 1.16
CA ALA A 114 -3.48 2.84 1.10
C ALA A 114 -3.94 2.45 -0.31
N GLY A 115 -3.83 1.17 -0.66
CA GLY A 115 -4.46 0.61 -1.86
C GLY A 115 -5.69 -0.20 -1.48
N VAL A 116 -6.86 0.13 -2.05
CA VAL A 116 -8.12 -0.59 -1.80
C VAL A 116 -8.85 -0.84 -3.10
N PHE A 117 -9.00 -2.12 -3.45
CA PHE A 117 -9.63 -2.55 -4.69
C PHE A 117 -10.95 -3.24 -4.41
N ARG A 118 -11.98 -2.86 -5.14
CA ARG A 118 -13.26 -3.58 -5.13
C ARG A 118 -13.15 -4.86 -5.97
N PRO A 119 -13.91 -5.92 -5.66
CA PRO A 119 -13.89 -7.15 -6.41
C PRO A 119 -14.58 -6.95 -7.77
N PHE A 120 -13.82 -6.57 -8.80
CA PHE A 120 -14.33 -6.33 -10.16
C PHE A 120 -15.08 -7.54 -10.76
N GLY A 121 -14.81 -8.75 -10.27
CA GLY A 121 -15.58 -9.95 -10.64
C GLY A 121 -17.06 -9.90 -10.23
N ARG A 122 -17.45 -9.00 -9.30
CA ARG A 122 -18.85 -8.72 -8.95
C ARG A 122 -19.47 -7.63 -9.80
N ASN A 123 -18.67 -6.65 -10.22
CA ASN A 123 -19.10 -5.53 -11.04
C ASN A 123 -17.91 -5.04 -11.87
N ASP A 124 -17.96 -5.27 -13.18
CA ASP A 124 -16.83 -4.96 -14.07
C ASP A 124 -16.51 -3.45 -14.12
N SER A 125 -17.49 -2.58 -13.80
CA SER A 125 -17.27 -1.14 -13.71
C SER A 125 -16.34 -0.71 -12.57
N TRP A 126 -16.03 -1.63 -11.64
CA TRP A 126 -15.05 -1.44 -10.56
C TRP A 126 -13.60 -1.75 -10.95
N ARG A 127 -13.36 -2.20 -12.19
CA ARG A 127 -12.00 -2.35 -12.70
C ARG A 127 -11.33 -0.99 -12.79
N THR A 128 -10.06 -0.93 -12.37
CA THR A 128 -9.25 0.27 -12.53
C THR A 128 -9.05 0.61 -14.01
N THR A 129 -9.05 1.90 -14.33
CA THR A 129 -9.06 2.36 -15.73
C THR A 129 -7.66 2.57 -16.31
N LYS A 130 -6.63 2.79 -15.48
CA LYS A 130 -5.25 2.95 -15.97
C LYS A 130 -4.69 1.60 -16.42
N LYS A 131 -4.24 1.55 -17.68
CA LYS A 131 -3.73 0.34 -18.35
C LYS A 131 -2.24 0.11 -18.13
N THR A 132 -1.47 1.18 -17.92
CA THR A 132 -0.02 1.13 -17.69
C THR A 132 0.34 2.04 -16.54
N TRP A 133 1.12 1.53 -15.60
CA TRP A 133 1.56 2.26 -14.42
C TRP A 133 3.06 1.99 -14.14
N HIS A 134 3.86 1.60 -15.14
CA HIS A 134 5.30 1.52 -14.89
C HIS A 134 5.86 2.93 -14.75
N HIS A 135 6.42 3.24 -13.58
CA HIS A 135 6.97 4.54 -13.22
C HIS A 135 8.05 4.35 -12.15
N VAL A 136 8.79 5.43 -11.90
CA VAL A 136 9.71 5.55 -10.76
C VAL A 136 9.22 6.70 -9.87
N ASP A 137 9.22 6.48 -8.57
CA ASP A 137 8.70 7.48 -7.61
C ASP A 137 9.74 8.51 -7.20
N GLN A 138 11.01 8.10 -7.11
CA GLN A 138 12.10 9.03 -6.83
C GLN A 138 12.40 9.86 -8.10
N ALA A 139 12.60 11.16 -7.96
CA ALA A 139 13.05 11.99 -9.08
C ALA A 139 14.40 11.50 -9.62
N HIS A 140 14.58 11.48 -10.95
CA HIS A 140 15.83 11.04 -11.62
C HIS A 140 17.06 11.89 -11.21
N THR A 141 16.84 13.12 -10.74
CA THR A 141 17.89 14.03 -10.24
C THR A 141 18.42 13.64 -8.84
N LYS A 142 17.71 12.79 -8.10
CA LYS A 142 18.16 12.29 -6.79
C LYS A 142 18.97 11.03 -7.00
N THR A 143 20.29 11.16 -7.00
CA THR A 143 21.22 10.04 -7.16
C THR A 143 21.47 9.31 -5.84
N GLY A 144 21.49 7.97 -5.88
CA GLY A 144 21.71 7.13 -4.72
C GLY A 144 20.43 6.78 -3.97
N LEU A 145 20.59 6.16 -2.79
CA LEU A 145 19.47 5.71 -1.99
C LEU A 145 18.93 6.83 -1.09
N HIS A 146 17.79 7.42 -1.46
CA HIS A 146 17.11 8.44 -0.64
C HIS A 146 15.83 7.90 0.02
N CYS A 147 15.17 6.94 -0.61
CA CYS A 147 13.93 6.35 -0.13
C CYS A 147 13.86 4.86 -0.48
N ILE A 148 13.29 4.08 0.44
CA ILE A 148 12.75 2.75 0.14
C ILE A 148 11.25 2.82 0.40
N GLN A 149 10.45 2.55 -0.63
CA GLN A 149 9.02 2.39 -0.47
C GLN A 149 8.70 0.98 0.05
N GLY A 150 7.59 0.86 0.78
CA GLY A 150 7.10 -0.42 1.26
C GLY A 150 5.58 -0.46 1.26
N GLN A 151 5.04 -1.64 0.99
CA GLN A 151 3.62 -1.93 1.12
C GLN A 151 3.43 -3.17 2.00
N LEU A 152 2.46 -3.12 2.90
CA LEU A 152 2.01 -4.28 3.68
C LEU A 152 0.69 -4.78 3.10
N THR A 153 0.69 -6.00 2.56
CA THR A 153 -0.53 -6.61 2.00
C THR A 153 -1.42 -7.13 3.12
N LEU A 154 -2.64 -6.59 3.23
CA LEU A 154 -3.62 -7.04 4.25
C LEU A 154 -4.37 -8.32 3.85
N THR A 155 -4.44 -8.59 2.56
CA THR A 155 -5.09 -9.76 1.97
C THR A 155 -4.11 -10.51 1.09
N ASP A 156 -4.43 -11.77 0.77
CA ASP A 156 -3.65 -12.53 -0.20
C ASP A 156 -3.65 -11.86 -1.57
N VAL A 157 -2.48 -11.88 -2.21
CA VAL A 157 -2.22 -11.27 -3.51
C VAL A 157 -1.76 -12.37 -4.46
N SER A 158 -2.33 -12.42 -5.66
CA SER A 158 -2.02 -13.39 -6.70
C SER A 158 -2.04 -12.72 -8.08
N ALA A 159 -1.55 -13.44 -9.10
CA ALA A 159 -1.63 -12.99 -10.49
C ALA A 159 -3.08 -12.67 -10.96
N HIS A 160 -4.10 -13.23 -10.31
CA HIS A 160 -5.51 -13.00 -10.66
C HIS A 160 -6.14 -11.81 -9.94
N THR A 161 -5.65 -11.46 -8.75
CA THR A 161 -6.17 -10.35 -7.94
C THR A 161 -5.44 -9.03 -8.22
N GLY A 162 -4.33 -9.08 -8.95
CA GLY A 162 -3.41 -7.96 -9.12
C GLY A 162 -2.48 -7.82 -7.92
N GLY A 163 -1.66 -6.77 -7.91
CA GLY A 163 -0.67 -6.49 -6.87
C GLY A 163 0.44 -5.56 -7.38
N LEU A 164 1.62 -5.66 -6.78
CA LEU A 164 2.81 -4.94 -7.21
C LEU A 164 3.57 -5.75 -8.27
N VAL A 165 3.93 -5.10 -9.37
CA VAL A 165 4.84 -5.63 -10.39
C VAL A 165 6.09 -4.76 -10.41
N VAL A 166 7.25 -5.40 -10.26
CA VAL A 166 8.56 -4.74 -10.28
C VAL A 166 9.40 -5.27 -11.44
N VAL A 167 10.31 -4.44 -11.94
CA VAL A 167 11.33 -4.85 -12.91
C VAL A 167 12.65 -5.05 -12.15
N PRO A 168 13.09 -6.29 -11.89
CA PRO A 168 14.29 -6.53 -11.11
C PRO A 168 15.52 -5.82 -11.69
N GLY A 169 16.25 -5.10 -10.84
CA GLY A 169 17.46 -4.36 -11.21
C GLY A 169 17.24 -3.03 -11.91
N SER A 170 16.00 -2.60 -12.15
CA SER A 170 15.72 -1.35 -12.87
C SER A 170 16.23 -0.10 -12.14
N HIS A 171 16.37 -0.15 -10.82
CA HIS A 171 16.91 0.95 -10.00
C HIS A 171 18.35 1.33 -10.34
N LYS A 172 19.10 0.44 -11.00
CA LYS A 172 20.48 0.72 -11.47
C LYS A 172 20.51 1.70 -12.65
N PHE A 173 19.38 1.83 -13.35
CA PHE A 173 19.20 2.70 -14.51
C PHE A 173 18.42 3.97 -14.15
N HIS A 174 18.28 4.30 -12.86
CA HIS A 174 17.46 5.42 -12.38
C HIS A 174 17.83 6.77 -13.01
N ASN A 175 19.11 6.97 -13.32
CA ASN A 175 19.61 8.21 -13.92
C ASN A 175 19.40 8.27 -15.44
N GLU A 176 18.88 7.21 -16.06
CA GLU A 176 18.62 7.10 -17.50
C GLU A 176 17.14 7.35 -17.86
N VAL A 177 16.29 7.56 -16.85
CA VAL A 177 14.84 7.78 -16.98
C VAL A 177 14.47 9.25 -16.87
#